data_AF-N1WE73-F1
#
_entry.id   AF-N1WE73-F1
#
_cell.length_a   1.000
_cell.length_b   1.000
_cell.length_c   1.000
_cell.angle_alpha   90.00
_cell.angle_beta   90.00
_cell.angle_gamma   90.00
#
_symmetry.space_group_name_H-M   'P 1'
#
loop_
_entity.id
_entity.type
_entity.pdbx_description
1 polymer ?
#
loop_
_entity_poly.entity_id
_entity_poly.type
_entity_poly.pdbx_seq_one_letter_code
_entity_poly.pdbx_strand_id
1 'polypeptide(L)'
;MKQFYIIIFFLLAFSSIFFTSNCNEKDWRNDPKYQNKELEAKLQSSKTEILSKRKENYELTFGYNSKQEAIKYFLEEIQKSDKSTPLKSFISWSDQVEVIFPNTYGFGTALDTNSLGDYKVILSEREKLGVEMIHSVISLSTSFAIQNIEWETPRIYNELKAHKPKVVIRTKAGLQELTQIKMVYEIGNKYIVGVVGP
;
A
#
# COMPACT_ATOMS: atom_id res chain seq x y z
N MET A 1 -42.63 5.96 65.86
CA MET A 1 -43.01 5.97 64.42
C MET A 1 -42.33 7.08 63.61
N LYS A 2 -42.31 8.35 64.02
CA LYS A 2 -41.71 9.46 63.22
C LYS A 2 -40.21 9.29 62.87
N GLN A 3 -39.40 8.74 63.77
CA GLN A 3 -37.96 8.50 63.53
C GLN A 3 -37.68 7.46 62.45
N PHE A 4 -38.56 6.47 62.28
CA PHE A 4 -38.39 5.39 61.30
C PHE A 4 -38.60 5.90 59.86
N TYR A 5 -39.53 6.83 59.66
CA TYR A 5 -39.76 7.48 58.37
C TYR A 5 -38.59 8.38 57.94
N ILE A 6 -37.91 9.03 58.89
CA ILE A 6 -36.74 9.88 58.59
C ILE A 6 -35.56 9.03 58.11
N ILE A 7 -35.34 7.86 58.73
CA ILE A 7 -34.27 6.93 58.32
C ILE A 7 -34.57 6.31 56.95
N ILE A 8 -35.82 5.93 56.70
CA ILE A 8 -36.24 5.40 55.38
C ILE A 8 -36.12 6.47 54.29
N PHE A 9 -36.49 7.73 54.59
CA PHE A 9 -36.35 8.84 53.65
C PHE A 9 -34.87 9.13 53.33
N PHE A 10 -33.99 9.08 54.33
CA PHE A 10 -32.54 9.20 54.12
C PHE A 10 -31.97 8.04 53.30
N LEU A 11 -32.40 6.79 53.54
CA LEU A 11 -31.96 5.62 52.78
C LEU A 11 -32.42 5.65 51.31
N LEU A 12 -33.65 6.13 51.05
CA LEU A 12 -34.17 6.29 49.69
C LEU A 12 -33.47 7.45 48.94
N ALA A 13 -33.18 8.55 49.63
CA ALA A 13 -32.40 9.66 49.07
C ALA A 13 -30.95 9.25 48.78
N PHE A 14 -30.31 8.50 49.68
CA PHE A 14 -28.94 8.01 49.48
C PHE A 14 -28.85 6.98 48.36
N SER A 15 -29.83 6.08 48.26
CA SER A 15 -29.99 5.14 47.14
C SER A 15 -30.07 5.86 45.78
N SER A 16 -30.82 6.95 45.68
CA SER A 16 -30.98 7.69 44.42
C SER A 16 -29.71 8.37 43.90
N ILE A 17 -28.73 8.63 44.77
CA ILE A 17 -27.44 9.25 44.39
C ILE A 17 -26.47 8.22 43.77
N PHE A 18 -26.60 6.94 44.11
CA PHE A 18 -25.73 5.87 43.56
C PHE A 18 -26.19 5.32 42.21
N PHE A 19 -27.43 5.61 41.77
CA PHE A 19 -27.95 5.12 40.49
C PHE A 19 -27.69 6.06 39.30
N THR A 20 -27.12 7.26 39.52
CA THR A 20 -26.83 8.22 38.42
C THR A 20 -25.38 8.19 37.91
N SER A 21 -24.52 7.32 38.44
CA SER A 21 -23.09 7.27 38.05
C SER A 21 -22.73 6.24 36.98
N ASN A 22 -23.68 5.50 36.41
CA ASN A 22 -23.44 4.64 35.23
C ASN A 22 -23.60 5.39 33.91
N CYS A 23 -23.07 6.61 33.85
CA CYS A 23 -22.81 7.27 32.59
C CYS A 23 -21.58 6.57 31.99
N ASN A 24 -21.79 5.54 31.16
CA ASN A 24 -20.74 5.02 30.30
C ASN A 24 -20.19 6.20 29.51
N GLU A 25 -19.02 6.72 29.88
CA GLU A 25 -18.28 7.67 29.06
C GLU A 25 -18.15 7.03 27.67
N LYS A 26 -18.90 7.55 26.70
CA LYS A 26 -18.66 7.22 25.30
C LYS A 26 -17.21 7.61 25.04
N ASP A 27 -16.35 6.61 24.81
CA ASP A 27 -14.98 6.86 24.42
C ASP A 27 -15.01 7.83 23.24
N TRP A 28 -14.48 9.04 23.45
CA TRP A 28 -14.49 10.12 22.47
C TRP A 28 -13.76 9.71 21.18
N ARG A 29 -12.92 8.66 21.23
CA ARG A 29 -12.28 8.02 20.07
C ARG A 29 -13.28 7.34 19.12
N ASN A 30 -14.49 7.06 19.59
CA ASN A 30 -15.60 6.52 18.80
C ASN A 30 -16.55 7.61 18.30
N ASP A 31 -16.27 8.89 18.55
CA ASP A 31 -17.04 10.00 17.98
C ASP A 31 -16.63 10.20 16.50
N PRO A 32 -17.56 10.09 15.53
CA PRO A 32 -17.29 10.30 14.11
C PRO A 32 -16.63 11.65 13.81
N LYS A 33 -16.91 12.71 14.59
CA LYS A 33 -16.27 14.01 14.41
C LYS A 33 -14.79 13.98 14.78
N TYR A 34 -14.40 13.19 15.78
CA TYR A 34 -13.01 13.06 16.20
C TYR A 34 -12.23 12.17 15.23
N GLN A 35 -12.84 11.06 14.79
CA GLN A 35 -12.25 10.18 13.77
C GLN A 35 -12.02 10.91 12.45
N ASN A 36 -12.94 11.79 12.03
CA ASN A 36 -12.76 12.62 10.84
C ASN A 36 -11.59 13.60 10.99
N LYS A 37 -11.46 14.26 12.15
CA LYS A 37 -10.32 15.16 12.41
C LYS A 37 -8.98 14.43 12.45
N GLU A 38 -8.94 13.23 13.03
CA GLU A 38 -7.72 12.42 13.07
C GLU A 38 -7.31 11.96 11.67
N LEU A 39 -8.28 11.51 10.86
CA LEU A 39 -8.04 11.13 9.47
C LEU A 39 -7.56 12.33 8.64
N GLU A 40 -8.22 13.48 8.77
CA GLU A 40 -7.80 14.72 8.10
C GLU A 40 -6.37 15.12 8.49
N ALA A 41 -6.02 15.02 9.78
CA ALA A 41 -4.67 15.31 10.25
C ALA A 41 -3.63 14.34 9.65
N LYS A 42 -3.95 13.03 9.58
CA LYS A 42 -3.09 12.02 8.96
C LYS A 42 -2.89 12.27 7.46
N LEU A 43 -3.97 12.60 6.75
CA LEU A 43 -3.93 12.94 5.32
C LEU A 43 -3.09 14.20 5.09
N GLN A 44 -3.28 15.24 5.90
CA GLN A 44 -2.53 16.49 5.78
C GLN A 44 -1.04 16.31 6.10
N SER A 45 -0.71 15.50 7.10
CA SER A 45 0.69 15.13 7.40
C SER A 45 1.32 14.39 6.22
N SER A 46 0.63 13.38 5.69
CA SER A 46 1.07 12.59 4.53
C SER A 46 1.29 13.48 3.30
N LYS A 47 0.35 14.38 3.02
CA LYS A 47 0.46 15.37 1.95
C LYS A 47 1.69 16.25 2.13
N THR A 48 1.92 16.75 3.34
CA THR A 48 3.08 17.60 3.64
C THR A 48 4.39 16.84 3.42
N GLU A 49 4.46 15.60 3.87
CA GLU A 49 5.62 14.73 3.65
C GLU A 49 5.89 14.51 2.16
N ILE A 50 4.89 14.07 1.38
CA ILE A 50 5.03 13.82 -0.06
C ILE A 50 5.46 15.09 -0.81
N LEU A 51 4.80 16.21 -0.53
CA LEU A 51 5.09 17.47 -1.20
C LEU A 51 6.47 18.02 -0.84
N SER A 52 6.98 17.74 0.37
CA SER A 52 8.35 18.13 0.78
C SER A 52 9.45 17.43 -0.03
N LYS A 53 9.12 16.30 -0.68
CA LYS A 53 10.03 15.53 -1.53
C LYS A 53 9.92 15.91 -3.02
N ARG A 54 9.16 16.97 -3.35
CA ARG A 54 9.12 17.50 -4.72
C ARG A 54 10.46 18.08 -5.14
N LYS A 55 10.99 17.61 -6.27
CA LYS A 55 12.27 18.01 -6.85
C LYS A 55 12.08 18.27 -8.34
N GLU A 56 12.97 19.06 -8.92
CA GLU A 56 12.97 19.30 -10.36
C GLU A 56 13.36 18.04 -11.13
N ASN A 57 14.31 17.26 -10.61
CA ASN A 57 14.79 16.02 -11.20
C ASN A 57 14.81 14.89 -10.17
N TYR A 58 14.47 13.69 -10.62
CA TYR A 58 14.48 12.48 -9.81
C TYR A 58 15.47 11.43 -10.32
N GLU A 59 16.07 10.71 -9.38
CA GLU A 59 16.89 9.54 -9.69
C GLU A 59 16.47 8.36 -8.82
N LEU A 60 16.34 7.18 -9.43
CA LEU A 60 16.18 5.95 -8.69
C LEU A 60 17.52 5.52 -8.08
N THR A 61 17.50 5.13 -6.81
CA THR A 61 18.65 4.53 -6.12
C THR A 61 19.17 3.32 -6.88
N PHE A 62 18.26 2.45 -7.31
CA PHE A 62 18.54 1.25 -8.08
C PHE A 62 17.55 1.09 -9.26
N GLY A 63 18.00 0.49 -10.35
CA GLY A 63 17.17 0.19 -11.51
C GLY A 63 17.96 -0.48 -12.62
N TYR A 64 17.25 -0.93 -13.64
CA TYR A 64 17.75 -1.67 -14.80
C TYR A 64 17.83 -0.77 -16.04
N ASN A 65 18.51 -1.22 -17.10
CA ASN A 65 18.74 -0.43 -18.31
C ASN A 65 17.55 -0.46 -19.28
N SER A 66 16.61 -1.40 -19.09
CA SER A 66 15.39 -1.48 -19.88
C SER A 66 14.22 -2.04 -19.09
N LYS A 67 13.00 -1.74 -19.54
CA LYS A 67 11.76 -2.28 -18.96
C LYS A 67 11.66 -3.81 -19.07
N GLN A 68 12.22 -4.40 -20.13
CA GLN A 68 12.30 -5.85 -20.31
C GLN A 68 13.27 -6.49 -19.31
N GLU A 69 14.43 -5.86 -19.12
CA GLU A 69 15.43 -6.31 -18.16
C GLU A 69 14.88 -6.28 -16.73
N ALA A 70 14.17 -5.21 -16.35
CA ALA A 70 13.51 -5.11 -15.05
C ALA A 70 12.54 -6.29 -14.78
N ILE A 71 11.69 -6.63 -15.75
CA ILE A 71 10.77 -7.78 -15.64
C ILE A 71 11.54 -9.09 -15.55
N LYS A 72 12.57 -9.28 -16.38
CA LYS A 72 13.38 -10.50 -16.38
C LYS A 72 14.00 -10.75 -15.00
N TYR A 73 14.72 -9.76 -14.47
CA TYR A 73 15.37 -9.90 -13.17
C TYR A 73 14.36 -10.07 -12.03
N PHE A 74 13.21 -9.41 -12.12
CA PHE A 74 12.13 -9.58 -11.15
C PHE A 74 11.58 -11.01 -11.11
N LEU A 75 11.26 -11.57 -12.27
CA LEU A 75 10.77 -12.96 -12.34
C LEU A 75 11.84 -13.97 -11.93
N GLU A 76 13.11 -13.75 -12.31
CA GLU A 76 14.23 -14.59 -11.89
C GLU A 76 14.48 -14.54 -10.38
N GLU A 77 14.30 -13.37 -9.76
CA GLU A 77 14.42 -13.22 -8.31
C GLU A 77 13.29 -13.95 -7.59
N ILE A 78 12.03 -13.78 -8.01
CA ILE A 78 10.89 -14.53 -7.43
C ILE A 78 11.11 -16.04 -7.52
N GLN A 79 11.66 -16.55 -8.63
CA GLN A 79 11.89 -17.99 -8.78
C GLN A 79 12.92 -18.54 -7.78
N LYS A 80 13.89 -17.71 -7.38
CA LYS A 80 15.01 -18.09 -6.50
C LYS A 80 14.76 -17.75 -5.03
N SER A 81 13.89 -16.78 -4.77
CA SER A 81 13.60 -16.28 -3.42
C SER A 81 12.60 -17.17 -2.71
N ASP A 82 12.84 -17.40 -1.43
CA ASP A 82 11.75 -17.79 -0.53
C ASP A 82 10.77 -16.62 -0.40
N LYS A 83 9.47 -16.91 -0.24
CA LYS A 83 8.38 -15.93 -0.14
C LYS A 83 8.60 -14.82 0.90
N SER A 84 9.50 -15.02 1.86
CA SER A 84 9.85 -14.09 2.94
C SER A 84 11.00 -13.13 2.62
N THR A 85 11.66 -13.26 1.46
CA THR A 85 12.84 -12.44 1.12
C THR A 85 12.42 -11.16 0.37
N PRO A 86 12.86 -9.97 0.81
CA PRO A 86 12.63 -8.73 0.06
C PRO A 86 13.26 -8.81 -1.34
N LEU A 87 12.48 -8.45 -2.36
CA LEU A 87 12.92 -8.48 -3.76
C LEU A 87 13.67 -7.19 -4.10
N LYS A 88 14.96 -7.29 -4.47
CA LYS A 88 15.79 -6.14 -4.86
C LYS A 88 15.40 -5.56 -6.22
N SER A 89 14.81 -6.38 -7.07
CA SER A 89 14.27 -6.03 -8.39
C SER A 89 12.93 -5.29 -8.34
N PHE A 90 12.34 -5.17 -7.15
CA PHE A 90 11.12 -4.43 -6.88
C PHE A 90 11.42 -3.10 -6.18
N ILE A 91 10.61 -2.08 -6.43
CA ILE A 91 10.82 -0.76 -5.87
C ILE A 91 10.72 -0.75 -4.35
N SER A 92 11.69 -0.14 -3.68
CA SER A 92 11.70 0.00 -2.23
C SER A 92 10.64 1.00 -1.76
N TRP A 93 10.12 0.83 -0.53
CA TRP A 93 9.22 1.83 0.07
C TRP A 93 9.86 3.22 0.13
N SER A 94 11.15 3.29 0.44
CA SER A 94 11.91 4.56 0.45
C SER A 94 11.91 5.23 -0.92
N ASP A 95 12.17 4.48 -2.00
CA ASP A 95 12.12 5.04 -3.35
C ASP A 95 10.67 5.40 -3.74
N GLN A 96 9.66 4.65 -3.28
CA GLN A 96 8.27 5.05 -3.49
C GLN A 96 7.98 6.42 -2.88
N VAL A 97 8.37 6.67 -1.62
CA VAL A 97 8.13 7.94 -0.92
C VAL A 97 8.98 9.08 -1.49
N GLU A 98 10.26 8.83 -1.79
CA GLU A 98 11.19 9.86 -2.24
C GLU A 98 11.02 10.24 -3.72
N VAL A 99 10.52 9.30 -4.54
CA VAL A 99 10.57 9.41 -6.00
C VAL A 99 9.20 9.24 -6.63
N ILE A 100 8.46 8.19 -6.33
CA ILE A 100 7.20 7.87 -7.04
C ILE A 100 6.03 8.74 -6.57
N PHE A 101 5.83 8.84 -5.26
CA PHE A 101 4.70 9.55 -4.66
C PHE A 101 4.69 11.04 -4.98
N PRO A 102 5.83 11.77 -4.95
CA PRO A 102 5.85 13.16 -5.36
C PRO A 102 5.43 13.39 -6.82
N ASN A 103 5.70 12.42 -7.69
CA ASN A 103 5.35 12.45 -9.11
C ASN A 103 3.88 12.05 -9.36
N THR A 104 3.31 11.18 -8.54
CA THR A 104 1.96 10.59 -8.75
C THR A 104 0.86 11.22 -7.89
N TYR A 105 1.20 11.94 -6.83
CA TYR A 105 0.24 12.62 -5.97
C TYR A 105 -0.50 13.74 -6.72
N GLY A 106 -1.82 13.73 -6.65
CA GLY A 106 -2.73 14.64 -7.35
C GLY A 106 -3.22 14.12 -8.70
N PHE A 107 -2.83 12.91 -9.12
CA PHE A 107 -3.25 12.30 -10.40
C PHE A 107 -4.41 11.31 -10.26
N GLY A 108 -5.21 11.39 -9.19
CA GLY A 108 -6.36 10.52 -8.96
C GLY A 108 -5.95 9.10 -8.53
N THR A 109 -4.83 8.97 -7.83
CA THR A 109 -4.35 7.68 -7.33
C THR A 109 -4.92 7.40 -5.94
N ALA A 110 -4.83 6.15 -5.46
CA ALA A 110 -5.24 5.82 -4.10
C ALA A 110 -4.45 6.58 -3.02
N LEU A 111 -3.27 7.13 -3.34
CA LEU A 111 -2.51 8.00 -2.44
C LEU A 111 -3.22 9.33 -2.16
N ASP A 112 -4.14 9.77 -3.02
CA ASP A 112 -4.84 11.05 -2.85
C ASP A 112 -5.92 10.99 -1.77
N THR A 113 -6.38 9.78 -1.41
CA THR A 113 -7.46 9.54 -0.46
C THR A 113 -7.05 8.72 0.76
N ASN A 114 -5.81 8.27 0.84
CA ASN A 114 -5.31 7.43 1.93
C ASN A 114 -4.07 8.07 2.57
N SER A 115 -3.90 7.91 3.88
CA SER A 115 -2.67 8.32 4.54
C SER A 115 -1.49 7.44 4.07
N LEU A 116 -0.25 7.94 4.16
CA LEU A 116 0.93 7.14 3.78
C LEU A 116 1.01 5.82 4.55
N GLY A 117 0.62 5.83 5.84
CA GLY A 117 0.59 4.64 6.67
C GLY A 117 -0.41 3.59 6.18
N ASP A 118 -1.66 4.01 5.93
CA ASP A 118 -2.70 3.10 5.44
C ASP A 118 -2.38 2.61 4.02
N TYR A 119 -1.88 3.52 3.19
CA TYR A 119 -1.48 3.20 1.82
C TYR A 119 -0.33 2.18 1.77
N LYS A 120 0.63 2.27 2.70
CA LYS A 120 1.70 1.28 2.83
C LYS A 120 1.15 -0.11 3.10
N VAL A 121 0.21 -0.24 4.04
CA VAL A 121 -0.41 -1.53 4.39
C VAL A 121 -1.11 -2.11 3.16
N ILE A 122 -1.95 -1.31 2.50
CA ILE A 122 -2.68 -1.73 1.30
C ILE A 122 -1.73 -2.19 0.20
N LEU A 123 -0.68 -1.41 -0.08
CA LEU A 123 0.30 -1.77 -1.12
C LEU A 123 1.04 -3.04 -0.77
N SER A 124 1.53 -3.20 0.46
CA SER A 124 2.25 -4.40 0.89
C SER A 124 1.39 -5.66 0.83
N GLU A 125 0.10 -5.59 1.17
CA GLU A 125 -0.81 -6.73 1.04
C GLU A 125 -1.03 -7.12 -0.42
N ARG A 126 -1.26 -6.14 -1.30
CA ARG A 126 -1.44 -6.39 -2.74
C ARG A 126 -0.18 -6.94 -3.37
N GLU A 127 0.98 -6.36 -3.04
CA GLU A 127 2.30 -6.82 -3.48
C GLU A 127 2.50 -8.29 -3.09
N LYS A 128 2.27 -8.63 -1.82
CA LYS A 128 2.39 -10.00 -1.31
C LYS A 128 1.53 -10.97 -2.12
N LEU A 129 0.25 -10.66 -2.32
CA LEU A 129 -0.66 -11.52 -3.09
C LEU A 129 -0.21 -11.66 -4.55
N GLY A 130 0.21 -10.57 -5.20
CA GLY A 130 0.70 -10.61 -6.57
C GLY A 130 1.98 -11.43 -6.71
N VAL A 131 2.93 -11.29 -5.78
CA VAL A 131 4.15 -12.10 -5.73
C VAL A 131 3.82 -13.57 -5.49
N GLU A 132 2.91 -13.89 -4.57
CA GLU A 132 2.49 -15.27 -4.32
C GLU A 132 1.84 -15.91 -5.55
N MET A 133 1.02 -15.17 -6.29
CA MET A 133 0.42 -15.62 -7.55
C MET A 133 1.49 -15.87 -8.62
N ILE A 134 2.42 -14.93 -8.83
CA ILE A 134 3.53 -15.13 -9.78
C ILE A 134 4.36 -16.35 -9.38
N HIS A 135 4.74 -16.43 -8.11
CA HIS A 135 5.48 -17.55 -7.56
C HIS A 135 4.75 -18.86 -7.85
N SER A 136 3.44 -18.95 -7.61
CA SER A 136 2.67 -20.18 -7.87
C SER A 136 2.70 -20.64 -9.33
N VAL A 137 2.78 -19.69 -10.28
CA VAL A 137 2.87 -20.01 -11.71
C VAL A 137 4.28 -20.47 -12.08
N ILE A 138 5.31 -19.81 -11.56
CA ILE A 138 6.70 -20.10 -11.95
C ILE A 138 7.34 -21.22 -11.13
N SER A 139 6.95 -21.42 -9.86
CA SER A 139 7.56 -22.41 -8.95
C SER A 139 7.20 -23.84 -9.29
N LEU A 140 6.10 -24.06 -10.03
CA LEU A 140 5.75 -25.37 -10.59
C LEU A 140 6.74 -25.82 -11.68
N SER A 141 7.64 -24.94 -12.12
CA SER A 141 8.62 -25.22 -13.16
C SER A 141 10.05 -24.92 -12.69
N THR A 142 10.97 -25.85 -12.97
CA THR A 142 12.40 -25.66 -12.72
C THR A 142 13.00 -24.51 -13.54
N SER A 143 12.32 -24.10 -14.61
CA SER A 143 12.70 -22.98 -15.47
C SER A 143 11.47 -22.37 -16.14
N PHE A 144 11.55 -21.09 -16.48
CA PHE A 144 10.60 -20.39 -17.35
C PHE A 144 11.35 -19.66 -18.46
N ALA A 145 10.65 -19.32 -19.54
CA ALA A 145 11.17 -18.44 -20.58
C ALA A 145 10.14 -17.36 -20.90
N ILE A 146 10.55 -16.09 -20.89
CA ILE A 146 9.71 -14.98 -21.37
C ILE A 146 9.56 -15.14 -22.89
N GLN A 147 8.33 -15.31 -23.37
CA GLN A 147 8.02 -15.44 -24.80
C GLN A 147 7.70 -14.09 -25.41
N ASN A 148 6.92 -13.29 -24.70
CA ASN A 148 6.49 -11.97 -25.16
C ASN A 148 6.25 -11.04 -23.97
N ILE A 149 6.44 -9.74 -24.19
CA ILE A 149 5.99 -8.68 -23.30
C ILE A 149 5.32 -7.62 -24.16
N GLU A 150 3.99 -7.56 -24.07
CA GLU A 150 3.20 -6.50 -24.70
C GLU A 150 3.13 -5.31 -23.74
N TRP A 151 3.14 -4.10 -24.27
CA TRP A 151 3.13 -2.88 -23.47
C TRP A 151 1.94 -2.02 -23.86
N GLU A 152 1.19 -1.57 -22.86
CA GLU A 152 0.23 -0.48 -23.06
C GLU A 152 0.95 0.86 -23.25
N THR A 153 0.24 1.86 -23.76
CA THR A 153 0.74 3.24 -23.80
C THR A 153 1.12 3.69 -22.38
N PRO A 154 2.35 4.20 -22.16
CA PRO A 154 2.78 4.56 -20.83
C PRO A 154 1.96 5.73 -20.27
N ARG A 155 1.64 5.66 -18.98
CA ARG A 155 1.07 6.79 -18.24
C ARG A 155 2.21 7.72 -17.82
N ILE A 156 2.04 9.02 -18.02
CA ILE A 156 3.07 10.01 -17.69
C ILE A 156 2.61 10.78 -16.46
N TYR A 157 3.45 10.82 -15.43
CA TYR A 157 3.24 11.52 -14.17
C TYR A 157 4.47 12.41 -13.91
N ASN A 158 4.42 13.66 -14.36
CA ASN A 158 5.60 14.55 -14.38
C ASN A 158 6.80 13.85 -15.03
N GLU A 159 7.88 13.60 -14.29
CA GLU A 159 9.10 12.95 -14.82
C GLU A 159 9.00 11.41 -14.89
N LEU A 160 8.00 10.83 -14.23
CA LEU A 160 7.80 9.39 -14.17
C LEU A 160 6.99 8.91 -15.37
N LYS A 161 7.50 7.91 -16.10
CA LYS A 161 6.69 7.12 -17.04
C LYS A 161 6.38 5.75 -16.43
N ALA A 162 5.11 5.41 -16.37
CA ALA A 162 4.63 4.12 -15.86
C ALA A 162 4.17 3.25 -17.03
N HIS A 163 4.93 2.18 -17.29
CA HIS A 163 4.68 1.21 -18.35
C HIS A 163 3.92 0.01 -17.79
N LYS A 164 2.73 -0.29 -18.34
CA LYS A 164 1.97 -1.47 -17.94
C LYS A 164 2.27 -2.64 -18.89
N PRO A 165 2.86 -3.74 -18.40
CA PRO A 165 3.15 -4.90 -19.21
C PRO A 165 2.01 -5.92 -19.20
N LYS A 166 1.95 -6.72 -20.26
CA LYS A 166 1.29 -8.01 -20.31
C LYS A 166 2.36 -9.06 -20.66
N VAL A 167 2.75 -9.86 -19.68
CA VAL A 167 3.89 -10.77 -19.80
C VAL A 167 3.40 -12.17 -20.12
N VAL A 168 3.91 -12.77 -21.19
CA VAL A 168 3.64 -14.16 -21.52
C VAL A 168 4.91 -14.97 -21.31
N ILE A 169 4.82 -15.99 -20.46
CA ILE A 169 5.91 -16.91 -20.17
C ILE A 169 5.58 -18.31 -20.65
N ARG A 170 6.61 -19.10 -20.95
CA ARG A 170 6.53 -20.54 -21.17
C ARG A 170 7.09 -21.25 -19.95
N THR A 171 6.29 -22.14 -19.38
CA THR A 171 6.66 -23.04 -18.28
C THR A 171 6.51 -24.50 -18.73
N LYS A 172 6.79 -25.48 -17.87
CA LYS A 172 6.52 -26.90 -18.20
C LYS A 172 5.02 -27.18 -18.39
N ALA A 173 4.16 -26.39 -17.76
CA ALA A 173 2.71 -26.49 -17.89
C ALA A 173 2.17 -25.83 -19.18
N GLY A 174 3.03 -25.21 -19.99
CA GLY A 174 2.65 -24.53 -21.23
C GLY A 174 2.82 -23.01 -21.17
N LEU A 175 2.06 -22.30 -22.00
CA LEU A 175 2.05 -20.84 -22.01
C LEU A 175 1.18 -20.32 -20.86
N GLN A 176 1.70 -19.35 -20.11
CA GLN A 176 1.03 -18.71 -18.99
C GLN A 176 1.15 -17.19 -19.14
N GLU A 177 0.06 -16.49 -18.89
CA GLU A 177 0.03 -15.03 -18.85
C GLU A 177 0.19 -14.55 -17.41
N LEU A 178 1.13 -13.64 -17.17
CA LEU A 178 1.31 -12.97 -15.89
C LEU A 178 0.75 -11.55 -15.96
N THR A 179 -0.38 -11.35 -15.31
CA THR A 179 -1.07 -10.05 -15.22
C THR A 179 -0.79 -9.31 -13.91
N GLN A 180 0.04 -9.89 -13.03
CA GLN A 180 0.30 -9.40 -11.68
C GLN A 180 1.30 -8.25 -11.65
N ILE A 181 2.20 -8.17 -12.64
CA ILE A 181 3.09 -7.01 -12.82
C ILE A 181 2.26 -5.88 -13.41
N LYS A 182 1.83 -4.93 -12.58
CA LYS A 182 0.90 -3.86 -13.00
C LYS A 182 1.64 -2.67 -13.61
N MET A 183 2.84 -2.35 -13.12
CA MET A 183 3.63 -1.22 -13.63
C MET A 183 5.14 -1.47 -13.51
N VAL A 184 5.86 -1.02 -14.54
CA VAL A 184 7.31 -0.78 -14.54
C VAL A 184 7.51 0.72 -14.63
N TYR A 185 8.23 1.29 -13.67
CA TYR A 185 8.54 2.71 -13.65
C TYR A 185 9.81 2.99 -14.44
N GLU A 186 9.78 4.04 -15.26
CA GLU A 186 10.93 4.66 -15.93
C GLU A 186 11.11 6.07 -15.39
N ILE A 187 12.32 6.35 -14.88
CA ILE A 187 12.73 7.68 -14.41
C ILE A 187 14.16 7.90 -14.89
N GLY A 188 14.37 8.99 -15.62
CA GLY A 188 15.59 9.18 -16.41
C GLY A 188 15.78 8.01 -17.37
N ASN A 189 16.85 7.24 -17.18
CA ASN A 189 17.17 6.06 -18.00
C ASN A 189 17.15 4.74 -17.19
N LYS A 190 16.54 4.74 -16.01
CA LYS A 190 16.44 3.55 -15.14
C LYS A 190 15.02 3.01 -15.11
N TYR A 191 14.90 1.68 -15.07
CA TYR A 191 13.64 0.96 -15.07
C TYR A 191 13.52 0.05 -13.84
N ILE A 192 12.37 -0.01 -13.18
CA ILE A 192 12.16 -0.90 -12.03
C ILE A 192 10.72 -1.37 -11.95
N VAL A 193 10.48 -2.61 -11.50
CA VAL A 193 9.12 -3.08 -11.24
C VAL A 193 8.55 -2.31 -10.05
N GLY A 194 7.45 -1.60 -10.30
CA GLY A 194 6.94 -0.57 -9.41
C GLY A 194 5.64 -0.93 -8.69
N VAL A 195 4.79 -1.70 -9.36
CA VAL A 195 3.50 -2.12 -8.81
C VAL A 195 3.25 -3.57 -9.16
N VAL A 196 2.99 -4.37 -8.13
CA VAL A 196 2.61 -5.76 -8.21
C VAL A 196 1.31 -5.94 -7.44
N GLY A 197 0.38 -6.74 -7.98
CA GLY A 197 -0.90 -6.99 -7.33
C GLY A 197 -1.68 -8.11 -7.98
N PRO A 198 -2.76 -8.60 -7.35
CA PRO A 198 -3.65 -9.59 -7.97
C PRO A 198 -4.21 -9.08 -9.30
#